data_AF-A0A536ST18-F1
#
_entry.id   AF-A0A536ST18-F1
#
_cell.length_a   1.000
_cell.length_b   1.000
_cell.length_c   1.000
_cell.angle_alpha   90.00
_cell.angle_beta   90.00
_cell.angle_gamma   90.00
#
_symmetry.space_group_name_H-M   'P 1'
#
loop_
_entity.id
_entity.type
_entity.pdbx_description
1 polymer ?
#
loop_
_entity_poly.entity_id
_entity_poly.type
_entity_poly.pdbx_seq_one_letter_code
_entity_poly.pdbx_strand_id
1 'polypeptide(L)'
;MTIADGATWLRHCLSIGEQRALVDECRPFMDGPAGGYVPTVRGGGKMHVRMTCLGRHWNALTYKYEATRADHDNAPVAPVPAKWIALASRIASEAGFA
;
A
#
# COMPACT_ATOMS: atom_id res chain seq x y z
N MET A 1 -3.84 -21.18 6.24
CA MET A 1 -2.96 -22.21 5.64
C MET A 1 -1.55 -21.69 5.70
N THR A 2 -0.63 -22.41 6.35
CA THR A 2 0.79 -22.06 6.34
C THR A 2 1.34 -22.27 4.94
N ILE A 3 1.99 -21.25 4.38
CA ILE A 3 2.71 -21.33 3.11
C ILE A 3 4.18 -21.69 3.37
N ALA A 4 4.77 -21.06 4.39
CA ALA A 4 6.10 -21.31 4.92
C ALA A 4 6.17 -20.79 6.36
N ASP A 5 7.26 -21.06 7.07
CA ASP A 5 7.48 -20.50 8.41
C ASP A 5 7.43 -18.96 8.35
N GLY A 6 6.59 -18.37 9.20
CA GLY A 6 6.34 -16.92 9.19
C GLY A 6 5.45 -16.40 8.05
N ALA A 7 4.83 -17.28 7.24
CA ALA A 7 3.94 -16.89 6.15
C ALA A 7 2.62 -17.67 6.17
N THR A 8 1.53 -16.96 6.47
CA THR A 8 0.17 -17.53 6.58
C THR A 8 -0.74 -16.97 5.50
N TRP A 9 -1.41 -17.86 4.77
CA TRP A 9 -2.50 -17.50 3.86
C TRP A 9 -3.86 -17.63 4.53
N LEU A 10 -4.52 -16.48 4.75
CA LEU A 10 -5.90 -16.37 5.25
C LEU A 10 -6.88 -16.26 4.07
N ARG A 11 -7.44 -17.40 3.64
CA ARG A 11 -8.44 -17.42 2.57
C ARG A 11 -9.74 -16.75 3.04
N HIS A 12 -10.33 -15.93 2.18
CA HIS A 12 -11.59 -15.23 2.45
C HIS A 12 -11.58 -14.37 3.73
N CYS A 13 -10.40 -13.85 4.11
CA CYS A 13 -10.20 -13.02 5.31
C CYS A 13 -11.05 -11.74 5.31
N LEU A 14 -11.34 -11.20 4.13
CA LEU A 14 -12.26 -10.07 3.96
C LEU A 14 -13.57 -10.58 3.38
N SER A 15 -14.68 -10.22 4.03
CA SER A 15 -16.01 -10.36 3.45
C SER A 15 -16.13 -9.55 2.15
N ILE A 16 -17.09 -9.89 1.29
CA ILE A 16 -17.32 -9.13 0.06
C ILE A 16 -17.65 -7.66 0.34
N GLY A 17 -18.33 -7.37 1.45
CA GLY A 17 -18.60 -6.00 1.90
C GLY A 17 -17.33 -5.23 2.22
N GLU A 18 -16.42 -5.83 3.00
CA GLU A 18 -15.12 -5.23 3.33
C GLU A 18 -14.24 -5.03 2.11
N GLN A 19 -14.23 -5.99 1.17
CA GLN A 19 -13.50 -5.86 -0.09
C GLN A 19 -13.99 -4.65 -0.90
N ARG A 20 -15.31 -4.50 -1.05
CA ARG A 20 -15.90 -3.36 -1.78
C ARG A 20 -15.56 -2.05 -1.11
N ALA A 21 -15.76 -1.96 0.21
CA ALA A 21 -15.44 -0.75 0.97
C ALA A 21 -13.96 -0.37 0.81
N LEU A 22 -13.04 -1.32 0.93
CA LEU A 22 -11.61 -1.06 0.77
C LEU A 22 -11.27 -0.57 -0.64
N VAL A 23 -11.89 -1.14 -1.69
CA VAL A 23 -11.72 -0.65 -3.07
C VAL A 23 -12.23 0.78 -3.22
N ASP A 24 -13.43 1.08 -2.72
CA ASP A 24 -14.02 2.41 -2.80
C ASP A 24 -13.17 3.45 -2.05
N GLU A 25 -12.54 3.06 -0.94
CA GLU A 25 -11.64 3.91 -0.16
C GLU A 25 -10.27 4.12 -0.82
N CYS A 26 -9.79 3.15 -1.60
CA CYS A 26 -8.54 3.28 -2.36
C CYS A 26 -8.65 4.23 -3.55
N ARG A 27 -9.82 4.28 -4.21
CA ARG A 27 -10.03 5.07 -5.44
C ARG A 27 -9.66 6.55 -5.29
N PRO A 28 -10.09 7.28 -4.25
CA PRO A 28 -9.70 8.68 -4.06
C PRO A 28 -8.19 8.90 -3.98
N PHE A 29 -7.42 7.95 -3.44
CA PHE A 29 -5.95 8.07 -3.39
C PHE A 29 -5.32 7.78 -4.75
N MET A 30 -5.85 6.82 -5.50
CA MET A 30 -5.32 6.43 -6.81
C MET A 30 -5.69 7.41 -7.92
N ASP A 31 -6.86 8.03 -7.85
CA ASP A 31 -7.39 8.90 -8.91
C ASP A 31 -7.51 10.38 -8.46
N GLY A 32 -7.10 10.68 -7.22
CA GLY A 32 -7.04 12.04 -6.71
C GLY A 32 -5.84 12.85 -7.22
N PRO A 33 -5.65 14.09 -6.73
CA PRO A 33 -4.66 15.03 -7.28
C PRO A 33 -3.21 14.53 -7.28
N ALA A 34 -2.76 13.88 -6.19
CA ALA A 34 -1.45 13.23 -6.15
C ALA A 34 -1.47 11.92 -6.97
N GLY A 35 -2.54 11.13 -6.80
CA GLY A 35 -2.85 9.98 -7.63
C GLY A 35 -1.83 8.84 -7.59
N GLY A 36 -2.19 7.76 -8.28
CA GLY A 36 -1.31 6.66 -8.57
C GLY A 36 -0.47 6.94 -9.81
N TYR A 37 0.83 6.67 -9.73
CA TYR A 37 1.80 6.86 -10.81
C TYR A 37 2.48 5.54 -11.18
N VAL A 38 3.16 5.50 -12.33
CA VAL A 38 4.00 4.37 -12.75
C VAL A 38 5.46 4.69 -12.38
N PRO A 39 6.07 4.00 -11.40
CA PRO A 39 7.44 4.28 -11.00
C PRO A 39 8.46 3.94 -12.07
N THR A 40 9.53 4.73 -12.10
CA THR A 40 10.79 4.38 -12.77
C THR A 40 11.80 3.98 -11.68
N VAL A 41 12.28 2.74 -11.70
CA VAL A 41 13.23 2.24 -10.69
C VAL A 41 14.67 2.66 -11.00
N ARG A 42 15.59 2.51 -10.04
CA ARG A 42 17.02 2.90 -10.15
C ARG A 42 17.71 2.52 -11.47
N GLY A 43 17.33 1.41 -12.09
CA GLY A 43 17.88 0.95 -13.38
C GLY A 43 17.25 1.58 -14.64
N GLY A 44 16.34 2.55 -14.50
CA GLY A 44 15.61 3.17 -15.61
C GLY A 44 14.39 2.38 -16.10
N GLY A 45 14.17 1.17 -15.58
CA GLY A 45 13.00 0.37 -15.90
C GLY A 45 11.71 0.97 -15.33
N LYS A 46 10.61 0.91 -16.09
CA LYS A 46 9.28 1.27 -15.60
C LYS A 46 8.57 0.03 -15.05
N MET A 47 7.86 0.19 -13.94
CA MET A 47 6.97 -0.87 -13.45
C MET A 47 5.75 -1.02 -14.36
N HIS A 48 5.10 -2.18 -14.32
CA HIS A 48 3.85 -2.44 -15.06
C HIS A 48 2.60 -2.21 -14.21
N VAL A 49 2.75 -1.55 -13.06
CA VAL A 49 1.68 -1.23 -12.12
C VAL A 49 1.65 0.27 -11.85
N ARG A 50 0.45 0.78 -11.53
CA ARG A 50 0.30 2.09 -10.88
C ARG A 50 0.33 1.88 -9.37
N MET A 51 0.99 2.78 -8.65
CA MET A 51 1.02 2.77 -7.19
C MET A 51 0.97 4.18 -6.61
N THR A 52 0.57 4.26 -5.35
CA THR A 52 0.69 5.45 -4.50
C THR A 52 1.09 5.01 -3.10
N CYS A 53 1.72 5.90 -2.33
CA CYS A 53 2.17 5.61 -0.98
C CYS A 53 1.38 6.45 0.03
N LEU A 54 1.05 5.85 1.16
CA LEU A 54 0.45 6.51 2.31
C LEU A 54 1.41 6.38 3.51
N GLY A 55 1.46 7.40 4.37
CA GLY A 55 2.35 7.47 5.53
C GLY A 55 3.78 7.86 5.15
N ARG A 56 4.50 7.01 4.41
CA ARG A 56 5.84 7.31 3.87
C ARG A 56 5.93 6.90 2.42
N HIS A 57 6.64 7.70 1.63
CA HIS A 57 6.92 7.41 0.24
C HIS A 57 8.07 6.41 0.12
N TRP A 58 7.87 5.32 -0.62
CA TRP A 58 8.98 4.47 -1.04
C TRP A 58 9.58 5.05 -2.32
N ASN A 59 10.79 5.59 -2.22
CA ASN A 59 11.49 6.19 -3.35
C ASN A 59 12.15 5.08 -4.19
N ALA A 60 11.73 4.94 -5.45
CA ALA A 60 12.13 3.88 -6.37
C ALA A 60 13.56 4.04 -6.91
N LEU A 61 14.15 5.23 -6.78
CA LEU A 61 15.53 5.50 -7.17
C LEU A 61 16.48 5.21 -6.01
N THR A 62 16.13 5.61 -4.78
CA THR A 62 17.00 5.48 -3.60
C THR A 62 16.74 4.23 -2.77
N TYR A 63 15.59 3.59 -2.96
CA TYR A 63 15.06 2.49 -2.14
C TYR A 63 14.98 2.85 -0.65
N LYS A 64 14.68 4.13 -0.36
CA LYS A 64 14.50 4.65 0.99
C LYS A 64 13.06 5.13 1.17
N TYR A 65 12.65 5.21 2.44
CA TYR A 65 11.39 5.81 2.80
C TYR A 65 11.56 7.31 3.09
N GLU A 66 10.72 8.14 2.50
CA GLU A 66 10.79 9.60 2.55
C GLU A 66 9.40 10.18 2.87
N ALA A 67 9.32 11.48 3.21
CA ALA A 67 8.04 12.13 3.50
C ALA A 67 7.33 12.66 2.23
N THR A 68 8.05 12.72 1.11
CA THR A 68 7.58 13.26 -0.16
C THR A 68 7.96 12.34 -1.32
N ARG A 69 7.25 12.50 -2.43
CA ARG A 69 7.45 11.74 -3.67
C ARG A 69 8.57 12.34 -4.52
N ALA A 70 9.76 12.42 -3.95
CA ALA A 70 10.90 13.19 -4.50
C ALA A 70 11.40 12.67 -5.86
N ASP A 71 11.15 11.40 -6.19
CA ASP A 71 11.48 10.76 -7.46
C ASP A 71 10.35 10.85 -8.51
N HIS A 72 9.26 11.58 -8.22
CA HIS A 72 8.11 11.68 -9.12
C HIS A 72 7.59 13.11 -9.31
N ASP A 73 6.94 13.69 -8.30
CA ASP A 73 6.24 14.98 -8.39
C ASP A 73 6.48 15.90 -7.18
N ASN A 74 7.30 15.47 -6.22
CA ASN A 74 7.57 16.15 -4.95
C ASN A 74 6.34 16.36 -4.04
N ALA A 75 5.18 15.75 -4.35
CA ALA A 75 4.00 15.89 -3.53
C ALA A 75 4.19 15.20 -2.16
N PRO A 76 3.58 15.71 -1.07
CA PRO A 76 3.56 15.02 0.20
C PRO A 76 2.73 13.74 0.11
N VAL A 77 3.06 12.75 0.94
CA VAL A 77 2.21 11.55 1.08
C VAL A 77 1.06 11.81 2.04
N ALA A 78 -0.12 11.28 1.70
CA ALA A 78 -1.27 11.32 2.60
C ALA A 78 -1.07 10.34 3.77
N PRO A 79 -1.66 10.59 4.95
CA PRO A 79 -1.58 9.65 6.07
C PRO A 79 -2.31 8.34 5.77
N VAL A 80 -1.91 7.25 6.44
CA VAL A 80 -2.65 5.98 6.39
C VAL A 80 -3.97 6.14 7.17
N PRO A 81 -5.14 5.79 6.60
CA PRO A 81 -6.40 5.83 7.33
C PRO A 81 -6.36 4.96 8.59
N ALA A 82 -6.84 5.47 9.73
CA ALA A 82 -6.85 4.72 10.99
C ALA A 82 -7.58 3.37 10.89
N LYS A 83 -8.67 3.31 10.11
CA LYS A 83 -9.40 2.07 9.82
C LYS A 83 -8.56 1.02 9.10
N TRP A 84 -7.60 1.43 8.26
CA TRP A 84 -6.71 0.51 7.57
C TRP A 84 -5.64 -0.02 8.51
N ILE A 85 -5.17 0.81 9.45
CA ILE A 85 -4.28 0.37 10.53
C ILE A 85 -4.99 -0.69 11.37
N ALA A 86 -6.22 -0.41 11.83
CA ALA A 86 -7.01 -1.37 12.60
C ALA A 86 -7.28 -2.68 11.84
N LEU A 87 -7.60 -2.58 10.54
CA LEU A 87 -7.79 -3.74 9.66
C LEU A 87 -6.50 -4.57 9.54
N ALA A 88 -5.37 -3.94 9.26
CA ALA A 88 -4.08 -4.62 9.15
C ALA A 88 -3.67 -5.29 10.47
N SER A 89 -3.87 -4.61 11.61
CA SER A 89 -3.61 -5.18 12.95
C SER A 89 -4.48 -6.40 13.21
N ARG A 90 -5.79 -6.33 12.93
CA ARG A 90 -6.70 -7.48 13.06
C ARG A 90 -6.22 -8.68 12.22
N ILE A 91 -5.91 -8.45 10.95
CA ILE A 91 -5.46 -9.50 10.02
C ILE A 91 -4.12 -10.10 10.47
N ALA A 92 -3.19 -9.27 10.97
CA ALA A 92 -1.92 -9.74 11.51
C ALA A 92 -2.12 -10.66 12.74
N SER A 93 -3.00 -10.27 13.67
CA SER A 93 -3.38 -11.11 14.81
C SER A 93 -4.04 -12.43 14.39
N GLU A 94 -4.96 -12.40 13.42
CA GLU A 94 -5.57 -13.62 12.85
C GLU A 94 -4.54 -14.54 12.17
N ALA A 95 -3.45 -13.96 11.64
CA ALA A 95 -2.35 -14.71 11.05
C ALA A 95 -1.33 -15.23 12.09
N GLY A 96 -1.52 -14.92 13.38
CA GLY A 96 -0.68 -15.36 14.49
C GLY A 96 0.46 -14.42 14.85
N PHE A 97 0.44 -13.17 14.38
CA PHE A 97 1.43 -12.14 14.72
C PHE A 97 0.88 -11.23 15.84
N ALA A 98 1.70 -11.01 16.86
CA ALA A 98 1.41 -10.12 17.99
C ALA A 98 2.21 -8.82 17.88
#